data_AF-A0A8T8T7B3-F1
#
_entry.id   AF-A0A8T8T7B3-F1
#
_cell.length_a   1.000
_cell.length_b   1.000
_cell.length_c   1.000
_cell.angle_alpha   90.00
_cell.angle_beta   90.00
_cell.angle_gamma   90.00
#
_symmetry.space_group_name_H-M   'P 1'
#
loop_
_entity.id
_entity.type
_entity.pdbx_description
1 polymer ?
#
loop_
_entity_poly.entity_id
_entity_poly.type
_entity_poly.pdbx_seq_one_letter_code
_entity_poly.pdbx_strand_id
1 'polypeptide(L)'
;LVQFLPHHEFDRTTAQLLCGGQTLQAVGKQVIVPGWHQVLAVPEADNADAEAAPRSQVLPALDEGLSCQVDHVDLKALKTQPPNPYTQGDLIKAMKGVAKLVTDPRLKQKLKETTGIGTEATRASIIKGLFERGYLLKKGRAVRASDAACKLIDVVPAAITDPGTTALWEQALDMIEAGDMTLETFVAKQSTWITRLVQQYRVITLAIKLPEGPACPLCGSATRQRTGKTGPFWSCCHYPDCKGTLPVQYGRQTSAKRSTLRKPRQISK
;
A
#
# COMPACT_ATOMS: atom_id res chain seq x y z
N LEU A 1 16.50 16.47 -17.87
CA LEU A 1 17.97 16.34 -17.78
C LEU A 1 18.42 14.91 -18.08
N VAL A 2 18.01 13.90 -17.29
CA VAL A 2 18.36 12.47 -17.50
C VAL A 2 18.07 11.98 -18.93
N GLN A 3 16.94 12.38 -19.52
CA GLN A 3 16.50 11.97 -20.86
C GLN A 3 17.42 12.45 -22.00
N PHE A 4 18.31 13.41 -21.74
CA PHE A 4 19.21 14.01 -22.74
C PHE A 4 20.67 13.58 -22.56
N LEU A 5 20.94 12.68 -21.61
CA LEU A 5 22.27 12.16 -21.36
C LEU A 5 22.46 10.81 -22.07
N PRO A 6 23.71 10.44 -22.41
CA PRO A 6 23.98 9.15 -23.02
C PRO A 6 23.60 7.99 -22.09
N HIS A 7 23.43 6.81 -22.69
CA HIS A 7 23.15 5.60 -21.93
C HIS A 7 24.29 5.28 -20.96
N HIS A 8 23.93 4.65 -19.83
CA HIS A 8 24.91 4.11 -18.90
C HIS A 8 25.40 2.76 -19.43
N GLU A 9 26.66 2.68 -19.82
CA GLU A 9 27.30 1.49 -20.39
C GLU A 9 28.26 0.87 -19.38
N PHE A 10 28.23 -0.45 -19.28
CA PHE A 10 29.09 -1.20 -18.37
C PHE A 10 29.39 -2.58 -18.93
N ASP A 11 30.58 -3.08 -18.63
CA ASP A 11 30.95 -4.45 -18.88
C ASP A 11 30.59 -5.31 -17.66
N ARG A 12 29.90 -6.41 -17.92
CA ARG A 12 29.58 -7.42 -16.91
C ARG A 12 30.40 -8.67 -17.17
N THR A 13 31.29 -8.98 -16.23
CA THR A 13 32.14 -10.17 -16.28
C THR A 13 31.57 -11.22 -15.32
N THR A 14 31.38 -12.45 -15.77
CA THR A 14 31.00 -13.58 -14.91
C THR A 14 32.08 -14.63 -15.00
N ALA A 15 32.84 -14.81 -13.92
CA ALA A 15 33.88 -15.82 -13.83
C ALA A 15 33.34 -17.04 -13.08
N GLN A 16 33.52 -18.22 -13.68
CA GLN A 16 33.31 -19.50 -13.03
C GLN A 16 34.68 -20.07 -12.65
N LEU A 17 34.85 -20.39 -11.37
CA LEU A 17 36.11 -20.86 -10.80
C LEU A 17 35.87 -22.27 -10.25
N LEU A 18 36.80 -23.18 -10.52
CA LEU A 18 36.77 -24.52 -9.96
C LEU A 18 37.77 -24.60 -8.80
N CYS A 19 37.28 -24.95 -7.61
CA CYS A 19 38.13 -25.11 -6.43
C CYS A 19 37.69 -26.34 -5.64
N GLY A 20 38.61 -27.30 -5.42
CA GLY A 20 38.32 -28.51 -4.63
C GLY A 20 37.14 -29.33 -5.16
N GLY A 21 36.90 -29.34 -6.48
CA GLY A 21 35.76 -30.02 -7.11
C GLY A 21 34.42 -29.28 -7.02
N GLN A 22 34.39 -28.08 -6.44
CA GLN A 22 33.21 -27.21 -6.37
C GLN A 22 33.30 -26.07 -7.39
N THR A 23 32.16 -25.66 -7.94
CA THR A 23 32.06 -24.49 -8.82
C THR A 23 31.67 -23.25 -8.03
N LEU A 24 32.53 -22.24 -8.07
CA LEU A 24 32.33 -20.93 -7.47
C LEU A 24 32.04 -19.91 -8.59
N GLN A 25 31.19 -18.93 -8.32
CA GLN A 25 30.85 -17.88 -9.27
C GLN A 25 31.18 -16.50 -8.70
N ALA A 26 31.92 -15.70 -9.48
CA ALA A 26 32.15 -14.29 -9.21
C ALA A 26 31.56 -13.45 -10.35
N VAL A 27 30.85 -12.38 -9.99
CA VAL A 27 30.28 -11.43 -10.96
C VAL A 27 30.92 -10.07 -10.73
N GLY A 28 31.48 -9.48 -11.78
CA GLY A 28 32.06 -8.15 -11.80
C GLY A 28 31.27 -7.21 -12.69
N LYS A 29 31.26 -5.92 -12.33
CA LYS A 29 30.67 -4.85 -13.13
C LYS A 29 31.64 -3.68 -13.22
N GLN A 30 32.05 -3.32 -14.44
CA GLN A 30 32.90 -2.18 -14.71
C GLN A 30 32.14 -1.16 -15.54
N VAL A 31 31.96 0.06 -15.02
CA VAL A 31 31.27 1.14 -15.75
C VAL A 31 32.22 1.72 -16.79
N ILE A 32 31.81 1.72 -18.05
CA ILE A 32 32.56 2.29 -19.18
C ILE A 32 32.09 3.72 -19.44
N VAL A 33 30.77 3.92 -19.50
CA VAL A 33 30.15 5.23 -19.65
C VAL A 33 29.13 5.43 -18.53
N PRO A 34 29.35 6.35 -17.57
CA PRO A 34 28.40 6.55 -16.50
C PRO A 34 27.05 7.13 -16.99
N GLY A 35 27.07 7.87 -18.11
CA GLY A 35 25.87 8.36 -18.79
C GLY A 35 24.91 9.13 -17.87
N TRP A 36 23.62 8.88 -18.05
CA TRP A 36 22.55 9.49 -17.24
C TRP A 36 22.67 9.26 -15.73
N HIS A 37 23.41 8.23 -15.30
CA HIS A 37 23.60 7.89 -13.89
C HIS A 37 24.36 8.98 -13.12
N GLN A 38 25.13 9.84 -13.79
CA GLN A 38 25.86 10.95 -13.16
C GLN A 38 24.95 11.96 -12.45
N VAL A 39 23.71 12.13 -12.94
CA VAL A 39 22.73 13.08 -12.39
C VAL A 39 21.88 12.47 -11.28
N LEU A 40 21.81 11.13 -11.22
CA LEU A 40 21.05 10.38 -10.22
C LEU A 40 21.92 9.75 -9.14
N ALA A 41 23.24 9.87 -9.24
CA ALA A 41 24.19 9.49 -8.21
C ALA A 41 24.00 10.39 -6.98
N VAL A 42 23.01 10.07 -6.16
CA VAL A 42 22.99 10.47 -4.76
C VAL A 42 24.16 9.73 -4.10
N PRO A 43 25.04 10.41 -3.33
CA PRO A 43 26.04 9.70 -2.54
C PRO A 43 25.34 8.59 -1.77
N GLU A 44 25.87 7.37 -1.85
CA GLU A 44 25.29 6.18 -1.24
C GLU A 44 24.98 6.49 0.23
N ALA A 45 23.73 6.86 0.52
CA ALA A 45 23.25 6.89 1.87
C ALA A 45 23.27 5.42 2.30
N ASP A 46 24.10 5.13 3.30
CA ASP A 46 24.20 3.84 3.99
C ASP A 46 22.82 3.20 4.17
N ASN A 47 22.38 2.45 3.16
CA ASN A 47 21.21 1.59 3.27
C ASN A 47 21.72 0.29 3.84
N ALA A 48 21.82 0.25 5.16
CA ALA A 48 22.18 -0.92 5.95
C ALA A 48 21.19 -2.11 5.81
N ASP A 49 20.16 -1.99 4.97
CA ASP A 49 19.09 -2.99 4.77
C ASP A 49 18.86 -3.37 3.28
N ALA A 50 19.83 -3.13 2.40
CA ALA A 50 19.78 -3.73 1.07
C ALA A 50 20.25 -5.19 1.17
N GLU A 51 19.30 -6.14 1.17
CA GLU A 51 19.55 -7.52 0.78
C GLU A 51 20.50 -7.53 -0.42
N ALA A 52 21.58 -8.31 -0.30
CA ALA A 52 22.73 -8.33 -1.20
C ALA A 52 22.35 -8.29 -2.68
N ALA A 53 22.15 -7.07 -3.22
CA ALA A 53 22.50 -6.78 -4.58
C ALA A 53 23.96 -7.19 -4.73
N PRO A 54 24.37 -7.86 -5.83
CA PRO A 54 25.77 -8.18 -6.03
C PRO A 54 26.55 -6.88 -5.84
N ARG A 55 27.38 -6.83 -4.79
CA ARG A 55 28.29 -5.70 -4.56
C ARG A 55 28.93 -5.41 -5.91
N SER A 56 28.87 -4.16 -6.35
CA SER A 56 29.56 -3.75 -7.57
C SER A 56 31.05 -3.87 -7.33
N GLN A 57 31.56 -5.09 -7.52
CA GLN A 57 32.98 -5.37 -7.52
C GLN A 57 33.46 -5.28 -8.96
N VAL A 58 34.64 -4.72 -9.15
CA VAL A 58 35.36 -4.81 -10.42
C VAL A 58 36.19 -6.06 -10.34
N LEU A 59 36.04 -6.97 -11.31
CA LEU A 59 36.92 -8.12 -11.42
C LEU A 59 38.18 -7.72 -12.19
N PRO A 60 39.34 -8.27 -11.83
CA PRO A 60 40.55 -8.11 -12.65
C PRO A 60 40.35 -8.78 -14.02
N ALA A 61 41.26 -8.50 -14.95
CA ALA A 61 41.33 -9.26 -16.19
C ALA A 61 41.62 -10.74 -15.87
N LEU A 62 40.81 -11.64 -16.41
CA LEU A 62 40.89 -13.09 -16.19
C LEU A 62 40.86 -13.77 -17.55
N ASP A 63 41.77 -14.71 -17.77
CA ASP A 63 41.83 -15.55 -18.96
C ASP A 63 41.39 -16.99 -18.64
N GLU A 64 40.84 -17.69 -19.63
CA GLU A 64 40.47 -19.09 -19.46
C GLU A 64 41.69 -19.97 -19.18
N GLY A 65 41.57 -20.87 -18.20
CA GLY A 65 42.66 -21.74 -17.77
C GLY A 65 43.64 -21.11 -16.78
N LEU A 66 43.44 -19.85 -16.40
CA LEU A 66 44.24 -19.19 -15.38
C LEU A 66 44.06 -19.86 -14.01
N SER A 67 45.16 -20.14 -13.33
CA SER A 67 45.17 -20.71 -11.98
C SER A 67 45.28 -19.60 -10.93
N CYS A 68 44.26 -19.48 -10.08
CA CYS A 68 44.25 -18.52 -8.97
C CYS A 68 44.65 -19.21 -7.66
N GLN A 69 45.43 -18.55 -6.81
CA GLN A 69 45.63 -18.99 -5.43
C GLN A 69 44.46 -18.59 -4.55
N VAL A 70 44.07 -19.48 -3.64
CA VAL A 70 43.04 -19.21 -2.63
C VAL A 70 43.73 -18.64 -1.41
N ASP A 71 43.52 -17.35 -1.16
CA ASP A 71 44.10 -16.65 -0.01
C ASP A 71 43.32 -16.96 1.29
N HIS A 72 41.99 -16.85 1.24
CA HIS A 72 41.13 -17.07 2.40
C HIS A 72 39.83 -17.79 2.00
N VAL A 73 39.35 -18.67 2.89
CA VAL A 73 38.04 -19.32 2.77
C VAL A 73 37.18 -18.94 3.97
N ASP A 74 36.06 -18.28 3.71
CA ASP A 74 35.10 -17.87 4.74
C ASP A 74 33.79 -18.67 4.61
N LEU A 75 33.42 -19.39 5.67
CA LEU A 75 32.16 -20.11 5.73
C LEU A 75 31.05 -19.18 6.26
N LYS A 76 30.24 -18.66 5.35
CA LYS A 76 29.12 -17.79 5.69
C LYS A 76 27.90 -18.59 6.11
N ALA A 77 27.72 -18.76 7.42
CA ALA A 77 26.49 -19.31 8.00
C ALA A 77 25.34 -18.28 7.90
N LEU A 78 24.56 -18.34 6.82
CA LEU A 78 23.43 -17.45 6.59
C LEU A 78 22.11 -18.03 7.15
N LYS A 79 21.18 -17.14 7.49
CA LYS A 79 19.81 -17.48 7.91
C LYS A 79 18.80 -16.76 7.03
N THR A 80 17.69 -17.44 6.73
CA THR A 80 16.56 -16.83 6.02
C THR A 80 15.93 -15.74 6.89
N GLN A 81 15.61 -14.60 6.28
CA GLN A 81 14.89 -13.52 6.94
C GLN A 81 13.42 -13.51 6.49
N PRO A 82 12.48 -13.10 7.36
CA PRO A 82 11.10 -12.90 6.94
C PRO A 82 11.01 -11.75 5.91
N PRO A 83 9.96 -11.72 5.08
CA PRO A 83 9.77 -10.64 4.10
C PRO A 83 9.75 -9.26 4.77
N ASN A 84 10.39 -8.30 4.10
CA ASN A 84 10.42 -6.92 4.55
C ASN A 84 9.00 -6.34 4.65
N PRO A 85 8.65 -5.62 5.73
CA PRO A 85 7.37 -4.95 5.84
C PRO A 85 7.16 -3.93 4.71
N TYR A 86 5.92 -3.81 4.22
CA TYR A 86 5.60 -2.80 3.22
C TYR A 86 5.81 -1.37 3.73
N THR A 87 6.40 -0.51 2.91
CA THR A 87 6.26 0.95 3.06
C THR A 87 5.05 1.46 2.26
N GLN A 88 4.69 2.74 2.38
CA GLN A 88 3.66 3.33 1.52
C GLN A 88 4.03 3.25 0.04
N GLY A 89 5.30 3.46 -0.30
CA GLY A 89 5.78 3.33 -1.67
C GLY A 89 5.68 1.89 -2.18
N ASP A 90 6.00 0.92 -1.33
CA ASP A 90 5.90 -0.49 -1.69
C ASP A 90 4.45 -0.95 -1.83
N LEU A 91 3.52 -0.41 -1.03
CA LEU A 91 2.08 -0.64 -1.23
C LEU A 91 1.61 -0.09 -2.59
N ILE A 92 2.03 1.11 -2.99
CA ILE A 92 1.69 1.65 -4.31
C ILE A 92 2.26 0.77 -5.43
N LYS A 93 3.51 0.31 -5.28
CA LYS A 93 4.12 -0.65 -6.22
C LYS A 93 3.36 -1.98 -6.24
N ALA A 94 2.92 -2.48 -5.09
CA ALA A 94 2.12 -3.71 -4.98
C ALA A 94 0.74 -3.55 -5.64
N MET A 95 0.08 -2.40 -5.45
CA MET A 95 -1.19 -2.08 -6.13
C MET A 95 -1.02 -2.04 -7.65
N LYS A 96 0.09 -1.48 -8.16
CA LYS A 96 0.46 -1.51 -9.58
C LYS A 96 0.71 -2.94 -10.08
N GLY A 97 1.43 -3.74 -9.28
CA GLY A 97 1.87 -5.09 -9.62
C GLY A 97 0.92 -6.22 -9.18
N VAL A 98 -0.32 -5.90 -8.82
CA VAL A 98 -1.26 -6.82 -8.16
C VAL A 98 -1.59 -8.05 -9.03
N ALA A 99 -1.42 -7.94 -10.35
CA ALA A 99 -1.54 -9.04 -11.30
C ALA A 99 -0.70 -10.27 -10.94
N LYS A 100 0.40 -10.11 -10.16
CA LYS A 100 1.21 -11.23 -9.66
C LYS A 100 0.47 -12.14 -8.69
N LEU A 101 -0.56 -11.63 -8.01
CA LEU A 101 -1.36 -12.34 -7.02
C LEU A 101 -2.53 -13.11 -7.63
N VAL A 102 -2.80 -12.93 -8.93
CA VAL A 102 -3.90 -13.59 -9.63
C VAL A 102 -3.39 -14.81 -10.40
N THR A 103 -4.07 -15.93 -10.20
CA THR A 103 -3.72 -17.22 -10.82
C THR A 103 -4.22 -17.31 -12.27
N ASP A 104 -5.42 -16.80 -12.55
CA ASP A 104 -6.02 -16.84 -13.90
C ASP A 104 -5.21 -15.98 -14.90
N PRO A 105 -4.66 -16.57 -15.97
CA PRO A 105 -3.88 -15.83 -16.97
C PRO A 105 -4.63 -14.69 -17.65
N ARG A 106 -5.94 -14.83 -17.90
CA ARG A 106 -6.77 -13.81 -18.58
C ARG A 106 -6.96 -12.60 -17.67
N LEU A 107 -7.33 -12.81 -16.41
CA LEU A 107 -7.50 -11.75 -15.42
C LEU A 107 -6.17 -11.06 -15.11
N LYS A 108 -5.08 -11.85 -15.04
CA LYS A 108 -3.72 -11.32 -14.87
C LYS A 108 -3.30 -10.41 -16.01
N GLN A 109 -3.61 -10.78 -17.25
CA GLN A 109 -3.34 -9.94 -18.41
C GLN A 109 -4.13 -8.63 -18.34
N LYS A 110 -5.43 -8.71 -18.00
CA LYS A 110 -6.27 -7.51 -17.88
C LYS A 110 -5.79 -6.53 -16.81
N LEU A 111 -5.34 -7.05 -15.67
CA LEU A 111 -4.73 -6.24 -14.60
C LEU A 111 -3.41 -5.60 -15.01
N LYS A 112 -2.63 -6.21 -15.92
CA LYS A 112 -1.41 -5.58 -16.43
C LYS A 112 -1.73 -4.40 -17.34
N GLU A 113 -2.72 -4.56 -18.22
CA GLU A 113 -3.19 -3.51 -19.15
C GLU A 113 -3.74 -2.30 -18.39
N THR A 114 -4.54 -2.54 -17.36
CA THR A 114 -5.13 -1.50 -16.48
C THR A 114 -4.15 -0.97 -15.43
N THR A 115 -2.89 -1.41 -15.46
CA THR A 115 -1.82 -1.06 -14.50
C THR A 115 -2.13 -1.41 -13.04
N GLY A 116 -2.93 -2.44 -12.77
CA GLY A 116 -3.21 -2.99 -11.45
C GLY A 116 -4.53 -2.51 -10.85
N ILE A 117 -4.61 -2.42 -9.52
CA ILE A 117 -5.82 -1.94 -8.84
C ILE A 117 -5.75 -0.43 -8.57
N GLY A 118 -6.82 0.26 -8.95
CA GLY A 118 -6.94 1.71 -8.89
C GLY A 118 -6.03 2.42 -9.89
N THR A 119 -6.37 3.67 -10.20
CA THR A 119 -5.59 4.55 -11.06
C THR A 119 -4.50 5.30 -10.28
N GLU A 120 -3.53 5.89 -10.98
CA GLU A 120 -2.49 6.70 -10.35
C GLU A 120 -3.05 7.81 -9.42
N ALA A 121 -4.16 8.42 -9.82
CA ALA A 121 -4.83 9.47 -9.05
C ALA A 121 -5.50 8.95 -7.75
N THR A 122 -5.85 7.67 -7.66
CA THR A 122 -6.68 7.13 -6.56
C THR A 122 -5.88 6.35 -5.52
N ARG A 123 -4.72 5.78 -5.86
CA ARG A 123 -3.96 4.92 -4.93
C ARG A 123 -3.55 5.63 -3.64
N ALA A 124 -3.04 6.86 -3.76
CA ALA A 124 -2.62 7.64 -2.60
C ALA A 124 -3.80 7.99 -1.67
N SER A 125 -4.96 8.35 -2.24
CA SER A 125 -6.15 8.71 -1.46
C SER A 125 -6.77 7.49 -0.78
N ILE A 126 -6.78 6.31 -1.42
CA ILE A 126 -7.23 5.05 -0.81
C ILE A 126 -6.33 4.67 0.37
N ILE A 127 -5.00 4.67 0.19
CA ILE A 127 -4.06 4.36 1.28
C ILE A 127 -4.26 5.34 2.44
N LYS A 128 -4.38 6.65 2.16
CA LYS A 128 -4.66 7.66 3.18
C LYS A 128 -5.98 7.37 3.92
N GLY A 129 -7.04 7.03 3.19
CA GLY A 129 -8.33 6.67 3.77
C GLY A 129 -8.26 5.42 4.67
N LEU A 130 -7.41 4.44 4.35
CA LEU A 130 -7.18 3.27 5.20
C LEU A 130 -6.47 3.63 6.52
N PHE A 131 -5.54 4.59 6.50
CA PHE A 131 -4.96 5.15 7.72
C PHE A 131 -5.99 5.93 8.54
N GLU A 132 -6.75 6.83 7.91
CA GLU A 132 -7.77 7.65 8.59
C GLU A 132 -8.86 6.79 9.25
N ARG A 133 -9.19 5.63 8.67
CA ARG A 133 -10.15 4.67 9.24
C ARG A 133 -9.56 3.74 10.30
N GLY A 134 -8.25 3.81 10.55
CA GLY A 134 -7.58 2.95 11.54
C GLY A 134 -7.32 1.51 11.09
N TYR A 135 -7.40 1.23 9.79
CA TYR A 135 -7.09 -0.11 9.24
C TYR A 135 -5.59 -0.32 9.02
N LEU A 136 -4.87 0.76 8.70
CA LEU A 136 -3.41 0.75 8.58
C LEU A 136 -2.78 1.58 9.69
N LEU A 137 -1.66 1.08 10.22
CA LEU A 137 -0.86 1.70 11.26
C LEU A 137 0.55 1.95 10.74
N LYS A 138 1.12 3.10 11.09
CA LYS A 138 2.49 3.48 10.73
C LYS A 138 3.43 3.12 11.88
N LYS A 139 4.45 2.30 11.61
CA LYS A 139 5.54 1.97 12.56
C LYS A 139 6.86 2.38 11.93
N GLY A 140 7.30 3.61 12.20
CA GLY A 140 8.45 4.21 11.51
C GLY A 140 8.15 4.42 10.01
N ARG A 141 8.97 3.83 9.14
CA ARG A 141 8.73 3.82 7.68
C ARG A 141 7.80 2.68 7.22
N ALA A 142 7.60 1.67 8.06
CA ALA A 142 6.78 0.51 7.73
C ALA A 142 5.28 0.77 7.97
N VAL A 143 4.46 0.07 7.18
CA VAL A 143 3.01 0.03 7.26
C VAL A 143 2.60 -1.36 7.74
N ARG A 144 1.66 -1.41 8.70
CA ARG A 144 1.10 -2.67 9.22
C ARG A 144 -0.42 -2.60 9.24
N ALA A 145 -1.07 -3.73 9.02
CA ALA A 145 -2.50 -3.86 9.27
C ALA A 145 -2.78 -3.79 10.78
N SER A 146 -3.90 -3.18 11.16
CA SER A 146 -4.40 -3.23 12.54
C SER A 146 -5.15 -4.54 12.79
N ASP A 147 -5.34 -4.91 14.05
CA ASP A 147 -6.15 -6.08 14.42
C ASP A 147 -7.58 -5.98 13.87
N ALA A 148 -8.13 -4.76 13.80
CA ALA A 148 -9.43 -4.49 13.20
C ALA A 148 -9.44 -4.79 11.70
N ALA A 149 -8.36 -4.45 10.98
CA ALA A 149 -8.23 -4.77 9.56
C ALA A 149 -8.09 -6.27 9.31
N CYS A 150 -7.25 -6.97 10.11
CA CYS A 150 -7.11 -8.42 10.00
C CYS A 150 -8.46 -9.12 10.20
N LYS A 151 -9.18 -8.81 11.29
CA LYS A 151 -10.51 -9.37 11.56
C LYS A 151 -11.53 -9.06 10.46
N LEU A 152 -11.46 -7.87 9.87
CA LEU A 152 -12.33 -7.52 8.76
C LEU A 152 -12.03 -8.39 7.54
N ILE A 153 -10.75 -8.53 7.17
CA ILE A 153 -10.33 -9.36 6.04
C ILE A 153 -10.69 -10.83 6.25
N ASP A 154 -10.57 -11.35 7.48
CA ASP A 154 -10.93 -12.74 7.80
C ASP A 154 -12.41 -13.05 7.60
N VAL A 155 -13.28 -12.03 7.68
CA VAL A 155 -14.75 -12.21 7.57
C VAL A 155 -15.30 -11.81 6.20
N VAL A 156 -14.62 -10.91 5.49
CA VAL A 156 -15.05 -10.48 4.16
C VAL A 156 -14.93 -11.67 3.18
N PRO A 157 -15.96 -11.94 2.35
CA PRO A 157 -15.90 -13.00 1.36
C PRO A 157 -14.67 -12.88 0.46
N ALA A 158 -14.01 -14.02 0.18
CA ALA A 158 -12.82 -14.08 -0.66
C ALA A 158 -13.01 -13.40 -2.03
N ALA A 159 -14.21 -13.50 -2.60
CA ALA A 159 -14.56 -12.86 -3.86
C ALA A 159 -14.47 -11.31 -3.83
N ILE A 160 -14.58 -10.67 -2.67
CA ILE A 160 -14.45 -9.21 -2.53
C ILE A 160 -12.98 -8.82 -2.33
N THR A 161 -12.19 -9.66 -1.65
CA THR A 161 -10.76 -9.41 -1.42
C THR A 161 -9.87 -9.80 -2.60
N ASP A 162 -10.38 -10.61 -3.52
CA ASP A 162 -9.63 -11.06 -4.70
C ASP A 162 -9.49 -9.94 -5.74
N PRO A 163 -8.25 -9.56 -6.13
CA PRO A 163 -8.03 -8.56 -7.17
C PRO A 163 -8.50 -9.01 -8.56
N GLY A 164 -8.72 -10.31 -8.79
CA GLY A 164 -9.33 -10.83 -10.02
C GLY A 164 -10.75 -10.29 -10.24
N THR A 165 -11.53 -10.06 -9.17
CA THR A 165 -12.85 -9.43 -9.25
C THR A 165 -12.78 -8.02 -9.81
N THR A 166 -11.74 -7.23 -9.47
CA THR A 166 -11.54 -5.92 -10.08
C THR A 166 -11.27 -6.05 -11.58
N ALA A 167 -10.47 -7.03 -12.00
CA ALA A 167 -10.20 -7.29 -13.42
C ALA A 167 -11.47 -7.59 -14.22
N LEU A 168 -12.39 -8.36 -13.63
CA LEU A 168 -13.69 -8.65 -14.23
C LEU A 168 -14.55 -7.40 -14.39
N TRP A 169 -14.50 -6.47 -13.43
CA TRP A 169 -15.26 -5.22 -13.54
C TRP A 169 -14.66 -4.30 -14.60
N GLU A 170 -13.34 -4.15 -14.66
CA GLU A 170 -12.69 -3.36 -15.73
C GLU A 170 -13.05 -3.93 -17.11
N GLN A 171 -13.00 -5.27 -17.28
CA GLN A 171 -13.45 -5.90 -18.53
C GLN A 171 -14.92 -5.59 -18.85
N ALA A 172 -15.79 -5.63 -17.85
CA ALA A 172 -17.21 -5.31 -18.04
C ALA A 172 -17.42 -3.84 -18.44
N LEU A 173 -16.61 -2.91 -17.90
CA LEU A 173 -16.64 -1.50 -18.26
C LEU A 173 -16.17 -1.28 -19.71
N ASP A 174 -15.12 -1.98 -20.15
CA ASP A 174 -14.66 -1.91 -21.54
C ASP A 174 -15.71 -2.45 -22.53
N MET A 175 -16.42 -3.51 -22.16
CA MET A 175 -17.55 -4.01 -22.97
C MET A 175 -18.68 -2.99 -23.08
N ILE A 176 -18.90 -2.18 -22.05
CA ILE A 176 -19.88 -1.08 -22.11
C ILE A 176 -19.40 0.02 -23.04
N GLU A 177 -18.12 0.39 -22.95
CA GLU A 177 -17.51 1.37 -23.85
C GLU A 177 -17.56 0.93 -25.32
N ALA A 178 -17.33 -0.36 -25.57
CA ALA A 178 -17.42 -0.96 -26.91
C ALA A 178 -18.87 -1.14 -27.42
N GLY A 179 -19.87 -1.02 -26.55
CA GLY A 179 -21.28 -1.24 -26.90
C GLY A 179 -21.74 -2.71 -26.87
N ASP A 180 -20.87 -3.64 -26.46
CA ASP A 180 -21.17 -5.08 -26.36
C ASP A 180 -22.05 -5.43 -25.14
N MET A 181 -22.12 -4.54 -24.15
CA MET A 181 -23.00 -4.68 -22.98
C MET A 181 -23.62 -3.34 -22.58
N THR A 182 -24.88 -3.34 -22.14
CA THR A 182 -25.50 -2.12 -21.62
C THR A 182 -25.17 -1.90 -20.15
N LEU A 183 -25.10 -0.62 -19.73
CA LEU A 183 -24.93 -0.24 -18.33
C LEU A 183 -26.01 -0.85 -17.43
N GLU A 184 -27.25 -0.91 -17.91
CA GLU A 184 -28.39 -1.48 -17.19
C GLU A 184 -28.18 -2.96 -16.88
N THR A 185 -27.69 -3.73 -17.86
CA THR A 185 -27.38 -5.15 -17.69
C THR A 185 -26.27 -5.36 -16.65
N PHE A 186 -25.23 -4.53 -16.70
CA PHE A 186 -24.16 -4.55 -15.71
C PHE A 186 -24.69 -4.30 -14.30
N VAL A 187 -25.39 -3.18 -14.11
CA VAL A 187 -25.93 -2.78 -12.80
C VAL A 187 -26.90 -3.84 -12.26
N ALA A 188 -27.73 -4.46 -13.10
CA ALA A 188 -28.64 -5.53 -12.69
C ALA A 188 -27.88 -6.79 -12.19
N LYS A 189 -26.80 -7.18 -12.89
CA LYS A 189 -25.92 -8.28 -12.47
C LYS A 189 -25.24 -7.97 -11.14
N GLN A 190 -24.67 -6.77 -11.00
CA GLN A 190 -24.01 -6.34 -9.76
C GLN A 190 -24.98 -6.28 -8.59
N SER A 191 -26.19 -5.75 -8.79
CA SER A 191 -27.23 -5.67 -7.76
C SER A 191 -27.66 -7.06 -7.28
N THR A 192 -27.83 -8.00 -8.21
CA THR A 192 -28.16 -9.39 -7.88
C THR A 192 -27.04 -10.05 -7.07
N TRP A 193 -25.80 -9.85 -7.47
CA TRP A 193 -24.63 -10.39 -6.78
C TRP A 193 -24.47 -9.82 -5.36
N ILE A 194 -24.57 -8.49 -5.20
CA ILE A 194 -24.52 -7.83 -3.89
C ILE A 194 -25.67 -8.32 -2.99
N THR A 195 -26.89 -8.44 -3.53
CA THR A 195 -28.04 -8.90 -2.75
C THR A 195 -27.81 -10.30 -2.19
N ARG A 196 -27.27 -11.21 -3.01
CA ARG A 196 -26.92 -12.57 -2.57
C ARG A 196 -25.84 -12.57 -1.51
N LEU A 197 -24.79 -11.76 -1.68
CA LEU A 197 -23.73 -11.61 -0.68
C LEU A 197 -24.28 -11.08 0.65
N VAL A 198 -25.12 -10.03 0.64
CA VAL A 198 -25.73 -9.49 1.86
C VAL A 198 -26.60 -10.54 2.55
N GLN A 199 -27.40 -11.29 1.79
CA GLN A 199 -28.24 -12.37 2.34
C GLN A 199 -27.40 -13.48 2.99
N GLN A 200 -26.33 -13.91 2.33
CA GLN A 200 -25.46 -14.98 2.82
C GLN A 200 -24.72 -14.59 4.11
N TYR A 201 -24.32 -13.33 4.25
CA TYR A 201 -23.51 -12.86 5.38
C TYR A 201 -24.35 -12.15 6.46
N ARG A 202 -25.69 -12.14 6.34
CA ARG A 202 -26.60 -11.46 7.29
C ARG A 202 -26.52 -11.98 8.73
N VAL A 203 -26.13 -13.24 8.90
CA VAL A 203 -26.11 -13.94 10.20
C VAL A 203 -24.77 -13.78 10.93
N ILE A 204 -23.76 -13.19 10.28
CA ILE A 204 -22.43 -13.05 10.85
C ILE A 204 -22.38 -11.81 11.75
N THR A 205 -22.07 -12.03 13.04
CA THR A 205 -21.87 -10.95 14.01
C THR A 205 -20.38 -10.69 14.16
N LEU A 206 -19.96 -9.45 13.90
CA LEU A 206 -18.56 -9.01 13.93
C LEU A 206 -18.30 -8.11 15.14
N ALA A 207 -17.33 -8.47 15.98
CA ALA A 207 -16.83 -7.63 17.06
C ALA A 207 -15.53 -6.92 16.64
N ILE A 208 -15.66 -5.83 15.86
CA ILE A 208 -14.52 -4.99 15.45
C ILE A 208 -14.37 -3.83 16.43
N LYS A 209 -13.25 -3.81 17.16
CA LYS A 209 -12.86 -2.66 17.99
C LYS A 209 -12.10 -1.66 17.12
N LEU A 210 -12.79 -0.64 16.61
CA LEU A 210 -12.17 0.51 15.95
C LEU A 210 -11.87 1.60 17.00
N PRO A 211 -10.96 2.55 16.73
CA PRO A 211 -10.73 3.69 17.62
C PRO A 211 -12.05 4.43 17.85
N GLU A 212 -12.53 4.46 19.08
CA GLU A 212 -13.80 5.07 19.43
C GLU A 212 -13.65 6.60 19.46
N GLY A 213 -14.46 7.30 18.66
CA GLY A 213 -14.66 8.74 18.80
C GLY A 213 -15.50 9.06 20.05
N PRO A 214 -15.53 10.33 20.49
CA PRO A 214 -16.38 10.74 21.61
C PRO A 214 -17.86 10.38 21.37
N ALA A 215 -18.60 10.09 22.43
CA ALA A 215 -20.01 9.72 22.33
C ALA A 215 -20.83 10.84 21.66
N CYS A 216 -21.80 10.45 20.81
CA CYS A 216 -22.67 11.39 20.12
C CYS A 216 -23.48 12.21 21.13
N PRO A 217 -23.53 13.55 21.02
CA PRO A 217 -24.24 14.39 21.98
C PRO A 217 -25.77 14.24 21.93
N LEU A 218 -26.32 13.63 20.86
CA LEU A 218 -27.77 13.46 20.69
C LEU A 218 -28.28 12.07 21.07
N CYS A 219 -27.49 11.02 20.85
CA CYS A 219 -27.94 9.64 21.04
C CYS A 219 -26.96 8.76 21.83
N GLY A 220 -25.83 9.30 22.28
CA GLY A 220 -24.80 8.54 23.01
C GLY A 220 -24.04 7.49 22.18
N SER A 221 -24.42 7.25 20.92
CA SER A 221 -23.75 6.29 20.04
C SER A 221 -22.34 6.74 19.65
N ALA A 222 -21.50 5.80 19.19
CA ALA A 222 -20.16 6.11 18.71
C ALA A 222 -20.16 7.14 17.56
N THR A 223 -19.16 8.03 17.54
CA THR A 223 -18.97 8.97 16.43
C THR A 223 -17.82 8.54 15.53
N ARG A 224 -17.89 8.94 14.25
CA ARG A 224 -16.85 8.74 13.24
C ARG A 224 -16.37 10.08 12.71
N GLN A 225 -15.06 10.25 12.56
CA GLN A 225 -14.49 11.47 11.99
C GLN A 225 -14.84 11.58 10.50
N ARG A 226 -15.35 12.74 10.09
CA ARG A 226 -15.64 13.13 8.71
C ARG A 226 -15.01 14.49 8.43
N THR A 227 -14.72 14.79 7.17
CA THR A 227 -14.11 16.07 6.78
C THR A 227 -15.16 16.96 6.13
N GLY A 228 -15.39 18.15 6.70
CA GLY A 228 -16.30 19.16 6.16
C GLY A 228 -15.55 20.39 5.66
N LYS A 229 -16.31 21.42 5.23
CA LYS A 229 -15.75 22.70 4.74
C LYS A 229 -14.88 23.42 5.79
N THR A 230 -15.14 23.20 7.07
CA THR A 230 -14.45 23.85 8.20
C THR A 230 -13.40 22.95 8.86
N GLY A 231 -13.04 21.82 8.24
CA GLY A 231 -12.09 20.85 8.79
C GLY A 231 -12.76 19.56 9.29
N PRO A 232 -11.99 18.68 9.94
CA PRO A 232 -12.51 17.42 10.42
C PRO A 232 -13.40 17.60 11.66
N PHE A 233 -14.51 16.86 11.69
CA PHE A 233 -15.49 16.84 12.78
C PHE A 233 -15.94 15.39 13.02
N TRP A 234 -16.33 15.08 14.24
CA TRP A 234 -16.97 13.82 14.59
C TRP A 234 -18.45 13.88 14.19
N SER A 235 -18.95 12.85 13.52
CA SER A 235 -20.33 12.70 13.09
C SER A 235 -20.90 11.39 13.62
N CYS A 236 -22.17 11.38 14.03
CA CYS A 236 -22.83 10.16 14.50
C CYS A 236 -22.78 9.05 13.43
N CYS A 237 -22.54 7.80 13.87
CA CYS A 237 -22.58 6.65 12.98
C CYS A 237 -23.97 6.40 12.36
N HIS A 238 -25.05 6.79 13.05
CA HIS A 238 -26.44 6.66 12.60
C HIS A 238 -26.91 7.80 11.66
N TYR A 239 -26.02 8.58 11.08
CA TYR A 239 -26.43 9.56 10.05
C TYR A 239 -26.99 8.83 8.82
N PRO A 240 -28.15 9.22 8.27
CA PRO A 240 -28.86 10.50 8.47
C PRO A 240 -29.88 10.57 9.61
N ASP A 241 -30.24 9.44 10.24
CA ASP A 241 -31.25 9.35 11.30
C ASP A 241 -30.85 10.11 12.57
N CYS A 242 -29.55 10.18 12.86
CA CYS A 242 -28.99 11.03 13.91
C CYS A 242 -27.96 12.02 13.33
N LYS A 243 -28.24 13.33 13.47
CA LYS A 243 -27.39 14.42 12.95
C LYS A 243 -26.40 15.00 13.96
N GLY A 244 -26.08 14.26 15.03
CA GLY A 244 -25.17 14.74 16.07
C GLY A 244 -23.73 14.88 15.55
N THR A 245 -23.11 16.02 15.81
CA THR A 245 -21.72 16.31 15.42
C THR A 245 -20.93 16.92 16.58
N LEU A 246 -19.61 16.70 16.61
CA LEU A 246 -18.69 17.32 17.56
C LEU A 246 -17.44 17.83 16.81
N PRO A 247 -16.85 18.96 17.21
CA PRO A 247 -15.58 19.42 16.64
C PRO A 247 -14.42 18.50 17.06
N VAL A 248 -13.45 18.26 16.18
CA VAL A 248 -12.19 17.61 16.56
C VAL A 248 -11.32 18.63 17.29
N GLN A 249 -11.12 18.45 18.60
CA GLN A 249 -10.21 19.29 19.37
C GLN A 249 -8.77 18.87 19.07
N TYR A 250 -8.10 19.59 18.17
CA TYR A 250 -6.63 19.57 18.13
C TYR A 250 -6.16 20.35 19.34
N GLY A 251 -5.40 19.69 20.23
CA GLY A 251 -4.89 20.27 21.47
C GLY A 251 -4.15 21.58 21.22
N ARG A 252 -4.88 22.69 21.31
CA ARG A 252 -4.35 24.01 21.65
C ARG A 252 -4.60 24.15 23.14
N GLN A 253 -3.53 23.97 23.93
CA GLN A 253 -3.50 24.50 25.28
C GLN A 253 -3.66 26.02 25.17
N THR A 254 -4.89 26.50 25.27
CA THR A 254 -5.17 27.92 25.47
C THR A 254 -5.87 28.06 26.81
N SER A 255 -5.03 28.39 27.80
CA SER A 255 -5.31 29.23 28.96
C SER A 255 -6.79 29.48 29.27
N ALA A 256 -7.19 28.94 30.42
CA ALA A 256 -8.46 29.20 31.09
C ALA A 256 -8.78 30.71 31.12
N LYS A 257 -9.89 31.09 30.49
CA LYS A 257 -10.62 32.31 30.87
C LYS A 257 -11.93 31.91 31.52
N ARG A 258 -11.99 32.19 32.82
CA ARG A 258 -13.15 32.18 33.72
C ARG A 258 -14.46 32.50 33.01
N SER A 259 -15.42 31.60 33.13
CA SER A 259 -16.84 31.88 32.93
C SER A 259 -17.28 32.96 33.90
N THR A 260 -17.82 34.07 33.39
CA THR A 260 -18.67 34.95 34.19
C THR A 260 -20.12 34.62 33.87
N LEU A 261 -20.81 34.03 34.85
CA LEU A 261 -22.27 33.97 34.88
C LEU A 261 -22.80 35.41 34.97
N ARG A 262 -23.77 35.77 34.12
CA ARG A 262 -24.68 36.88 34.41
C ARG A 262 -26.13 36.46 34.16
N LYS A 263 -26.92 36.66 35.22
CA LYS A 263 -28.29 36.20 35.53
C LYS A 263 -29.38 36.64 34.53
N PRO A 264 -30.57 35.99 34.57
CA PRO A 264 -31.70 36.33 33.71
C PRO A 264 -32.40 37.63 34.14
N ARG A 265 -32.89 38.39 33.18
CA ARG A 265 -33.79 39.55 33.40
C ARG A 265 -35.20 39.03 33.72
N GLN A 266 -35.71 39.39 34.90
CA GLN A 266 -37.12 39.25 35.28
C GLN A 266 -37.98 40.31 34.59
N ILE A 267 -39.21 39.92 34.23
CA ILE A 267 -40.30 40.76 33.73
C ILE A 267 -41.24 41.09 34.89
N SER A 268 -41.62 42.37 35.03
CA SER A 268 -42.84 42.88 35.70
C SER A 268 -42.73 44.42 35.77
N LYS A 269 -43.70 45.27 35.45
CA LYS A 269 -45.15 45.19 35.21
C LYS A 269 -45.51 46.07 33.99
#